data_AF-A4ZW84-F1
#
_entry.id   AF-A4ZW84-F1
#
_cell.length_a   1.000
_cell.length_b   1.000
_cell.length_c   1.000
_cell.angle_alpha   90.00
_cell.angle_beta   90.00
_cell.angle_gamma   90.00
#
_symmetry.space_group_name_H-M   'P 1'
#
loop_
_entity.id
_entity.type
_entity.pdbx_description
1 polymer ?
#
loop_
_entity_poly.entity_id
_entity_poly.type
_entity_poly.pdbx_seq_one_letter_code
_entity_poly.pdbx_strand_id
1 'polypeptide(L)'
;EDKTDWGVNVGWIYGSVTEDVVTGFRMHEKGWRSVYCMTKRDAFRGTAPINLTDRLHQVLRWATGSVEIFFSRNNALFAGSRLKFLQRVAYLNVGIYPFTSLFLLLYCFLPALSLFANKFIVNSLDVNFLTYLLIITVTITLLAVLEIKWSGIALEEWWSNEQFWV
;
A
#
# COMPACT_ATOMS: atom_id res chain seq x y z
N GLU A 1 28.92 -6.23 -16.33
CA GLU A 1 28.80 -7.67 -16.04
C GLU A 1 28.32 -8.38 -17.30
N ASP A 2 29.23 -8.60 -18.25
CA ASP A 2 28.85 -9.22 -19.53
C ASP A 2 28.68 -10.73 -19.38
N LYS A 3 27.53 -11.25 -19.84
CA LYS A 3 27.17 -12.68 -19.92
C LYS A 3 27.13 -13.44 -18.60
N THR A 4 27.02 -12.76 -17.46
CA THR A 4 26.83 -13.41 -16.17
C THR A 4 25.38 -13.26 -15.67
N ASP A 5 24.90 -14.24 -14.90
CA ASP A 5 23.58 -14.21 -14.24
C ASP A 5 23.46 -13.17 -13.10
N TRP A 6 24.54 -12.44 -12.82
CA TRP A 6 24.56 -11.32 -11.86
C TRP A 6 23.62 -10.21 -12.32
N GLY A 7 22.80 -9.69 -11.40
CA GLY A 7 21.80 -8.67 -11.72
C GLY A 7 20.51 -9.21 -12.32
N VAL A 8 20.58 -10.33 -13.04
CA VAL A 8 19.44 -10.95 -13.72
C VAL A 8 18.79 -12.02 -12.85
N ASN A 9 19.56 -12.93 -12.24
CA ASN A 9 19.08 -14.06 -11.45
C ASN A 9 19.74 -14.20 -10.07
N VAL A 10 20.91 -13.57 -9.90
CA VAL A 10 21.79 -13.68 -8.73
C VAL A 10 22.14 -12.28 -8.23
N GLY A 11 22.02 -12.05 -6.93
CA GLY A 11 22.31 -10.76 -6.29
C GLY A 11 21.12 -9.79 -6.29
N TRP A 12 21.43 -8.49 -6.33
CA TRP A 12 20.45 -7.42 -6.48
C TRP A 12 19.86 -7.45 -7.88
N ILE A 13 18.54 -7.39 -8.01
CA ILE A 13 17.90 -7.42 -9.32
C ILE A 13 17.99 -6.05 -9.96
N TYR A 14 18.70 -5.95 -11.08
CA TYR A 14 18.88 -4.69 -11.80
C TYR A 14 17.64 -4.30 -12.60
N GLY A 15 17.43 -2.99 -12.72
CA GLY A 15 16.46 -2.43 -13.65
C GLY A 15 15.08 -2.25 -13.06
N SER A 16 14.98 -2.04 -11.75
CA SER A 16 13.78 -1.49 -11.12
C SER A 16 14.17 -0.36 -10.17
N VAL A 17 13.34 0.68 -10.03
CA VAL A 17 13.56 1.73 -9.02
C VAL A 17 13.38 1.18 -7.59
N THR A 18 12.71 0.03 -7.45
CA THR A 18 12.43 -0.69 -6.19
C THR A 18 12.99 -2.11 -6.22
N GLU A 19 14.31 -2.20 -6.44
CA GLU A 19 15.04 -3.49 -6.50
C GLU A 19 14.93 -4.30 -5.20
N ASP A 20 14.72 -3.63 -4.06
CA ASP A 20 14.56 -4.22 -2.75
C ASP A 20 13.34 -5.15 -2.66
N VAL A 21 12.17 -4.67 -3.09
CA VAL A 21 10.92 -5.42 -3.11
C VAL A 21 11.01 -6.59 -4.11
N VAL A 22 11.59 -6.35 -5.28
CA VAL A 22 11.75 -7.36 -6.34
C VAL A 22 12.69 -8.48 -5.91
N THR A 23 13.80 -8.13 -5.28
CA THR A 23 14.80 -9.09 -4.79
C THR A 23 14.19 -9.96 -3.68
N GLY A 24 13.50 -9.34 -2.72
CA GLY A 24 12.79 -10.07 -1.66
C GLY A 24 11.71 -11.01 -2.20
N PHE A 25 10.92 -10.55 -3.17
CA PHE A 25 9.89 -11.36 -3.84
C PHE A 25 10.50 -12.61 -4.51
N ARG A 26 11.57 -12.45 -5.29
CA ARG A 26 12.24 -13.59 -5.95
C ARG A 26 12.87 -14.57 -4.96
N MET A 27 13.42 -14.09 -3.85
CA MET A 27 13.92 -14.96 -2.79
C MET A 27 12.77 -15.77 -2.17
N HIS A 28 11.64 -15.14 -1.86
CA HIS A 28 10.48 -15.86 -1.35
C HIS A 28 9.89 -16.85 -2.37
N GLU A 29 9.92 -16.53 -3.66
CA GLU A 29 9.49 -17.44 -4.73
C GLU A 29 10.38 -18.71 -4.80
N LYS A 30 11.67 -18.57 -4.47
CA LYS A 30 12.60 -19.71 -4.32
C LYS A 30 12.35 -20.54 -3.06
N GLY A 31 11.41 -20.14 -2.19
CA GLY A 31 11.01 -20.86 -0.97
C GLY A 31 11.66 -20.35 0.32
N TRP A 32 12.40 -19.24 0.26
CA TRP A 32 13.01 -18.63 1.45
C TRP A 32 11.94 -18.02 2.37
N ARG A 33 12.24 -17.94 3.67
CA ARG A 33 11.36 -17.34 4.68
C ARG A 33 12.09 -16.20 5.39
N SER A 34 11.46 -15.04 5.44
CA SER A 34 11.91 -13.89 6.24
C SER A 34 11.35 -13.96 7.66
N VAL A 35 12.08 -13.39 8.61
CA VAL A 35 11.67 -13.25 10.02
C VAL A 35 11.75 -11.78 10.37
N TYR A 36 10.66 -11.23 10.91
CA TYR A 36 10.62 -9.88 11.44
C TYR A 36 10.84 -9.93 12.95
N CYS A 37 11.89 -9.28 13.45
CA CYS A 37 12.26 -9.27 14.86
C CYS A 37 12.22 -7.84 15.39
N MET A 38 11.22 -7.53 16.22
CA MET A 38 11.19 -6.28 16.97
C MET A 38 11.89 -6.48 18.30
N THR A 39 12.98 -5.75 18.49
CA THR A 39 13.71 -5.69 19.76
C THR A 39 13.16 -4.55 20.61
N LYS A 40 13.23 -4.69 21.95
CA LYS A 40 12.68 -3.68 22.90
C LYS A 40 13.32 -2.30 22.76
N ARG A 41 14.53 -2.23 22.20
CA ARG A 41 15.25 -0.99 21.90
C ARG A 41 15.51 -0.97 20.41
N ASP A 42 15.30 0.17 19.77
CA ASP A 42 15.56 0.33 18.34
C ASP A 42 17.02 -0.06 18.05
N ALA A 43 17.21 -1.21 17.42
CA ALA A 43 18.53 -1.70 17.04
C ALA A 43 19.12 -0.87 15.88
N PHE A 44 18.25 -0.24 15.09
CA PHE A 44 18.61 0.62 13.97
C PHE A 44 17.91 1.98 14.12
N ARG A 45 18.70 3.05 14.18
CA ARG A 45 18.21 4.44 14.19
C ARG A 45 18.75 5.17 12.98
N GLY A 46 17.85 5.67 12.15
CA GLY A 46 18.18 6.52 11.01
C GLY A 46 17.65 7.94 11.20
N THR A 47 18.23 8.90 10.51
CA THR A 47 17.71 10.27 10.42
C THR A 47 16.62 10.32 9.37
N ALA A 48 15.40 10.71 9.77
CA ALA A 48 14.32 10.98 8.82
C ALA A 48 14.50 12.34 8.14
N PRO A 49 14.04 12.51 6.89
CA PRO A 49 14.06 13.80 6.23
C PRO A 49 13.16 14.79 6.98
N ILE A 50 13.69 16.00 7.22
CA ILE A 50 13.00 17.10 7.91
C ILE A 50 12.14 17.89 6.90
N ASN A 51 12.49 17.82 5.61
CA ASN A 51 11.86 18.58 4.55
C ASN A 51 10.72 17.81 3.88
N LEU A 52 9.59 18.49 3.63
CA LEU A 52 8.42 17.90 2.99
C LEU A 52 8.68 17.52 1.53
N THR A 53 9.45 18.33 0.80
CA THR A 53 9.79 18.08 -0.60
C THR A 53 10.51 16.74 -0.78
N ASP A 54 11.48 16.45 0.10
CA ASP A 54 12.24 15.19 0.05
C ASP A 54 11.35 13.99 0.37
N ARG A 55 10.41 14.15 1.32
CA ARG A 55 9.42 13.15 1.68
C ARG A 55 8.49 12.83 0.49
N LEU A 56 8.01 13.85 -0.22
CA LEU A 56 7.15 13.68 -1.39
C LEU A 56 7.90 13.00 -2.54
N HIS A 57 9.14 13.40 -2.82
CA HIS A 57 9.97 12.71 -3.81
C HIS A 57 10.23 11.25 -3.44
N GLN A 58 10.37 10.94 -2.16
CA GLN A 58 10.52 9.56 -1.69
C GLN A 58 9.27 8.73 -1.94
N VAL A 59 8.09 9.25 -1.58
CA VAL A 59 6.80 8.56 -1.84
C VAL A 59 6.56 8.40 -3.34
N LEU A 60 6.88 9.42 -4.14
CA LEU A 60 6.79 9.33 -5.60
C LEU A 60 7.68 8.21 -6.15
N ARG A 61 8.92 8.09 -5.68
CA ARG A 61 9.81 6.98 -6.09
C ARG A 61 9.25 5.61 -5.74
N TRP A 62 8.65 5.48 -4.55
CA TRP A 62 7.98 4.23 -4.15
C TRP A 62 6.80 3.91 -5.06
N ALA A 63 5.96 4.90 -5.37
CA ALA A 63 4.83 4.74 -6.27
C ALA A 63 5.28 4.33 -7.69
N THR A 64 6.30 5.01 -8.24
CA THR A 64 6.85 4.68 -9.55
C THR A 64 7.43 3.26 -9.57
N GLY A 65 8.19 2.86 -8.54
CA GLY A 65 8.72 1.51 -8.43
C GLY A 65 7.62 0.44 -8.31
N SER A 66 6.59 0.68 -7.51
CA SER A 66 5.42 -0.23 -7.41
C SER A 66 4.70 -0.42 -8.76
N VAL A 67 4.50 0.66 -9.52
CA VAL A 67 3.89 0.59 -10.87
C VAL A 67 4.81 -0.18 -11.83
N GLU A 68 6.11 0.07 -11.79
CA GLU A 68 7.10 -0.64 -12.60
C GLU A 68 7.09 -2.15 -12.29
N ILE A 69 7.05 -2.55 -11.02
CA ILE A 69 6.93 -3.96 -10.61
C ILE A 69 5.65 -4.59 -11.16
N PHE A 70 4.53 -3.86 -11.12
CA PHE A 70 3.25 -4.33 -11.61
C PHE A 70 3.26 -4.61 -13.12
N PHE A 71 3.87 -3.73 -13.92
CA PHE A 71 4.03 -3.91 -15.37
C PHE A 71 5.20 -4.81 -15.77
N SER A 72 6.13 -5.08 -14.85
CA SER A 72 7.30 -5.92 -15.11
C SER A 72 6.94 -7.41 -15.14
N ARG A 73 7.85 -8.20 -15.72
CA ARG A 73 7.76 -9.67 -15.86
C ARG A 73 7.71 -10.41 -14.51
N ASN A 74 8.03 -9.71 -13.42
CA ASN A 74 7.97 -10.17 -12.03
C ASN A 74 6.62 -9.88 -11.35
N ASN A 75 5.52 -9.85 -12.11
CA ASN A 75 4.22 -9.55 -11.53
C ASN A 75 3.83 -10.63 -10.49
N ALA A 76 3.37 -10.20 -9.30
CA ALA A 76 2.88 -11.08 -8.23
C ALA A 76 1.73 -12.01 -8.71
N LEU A 77 1.06 -11.64 -9.81
CA LEU A 77 0.07 -12.47 -10.51
C LEU A 77 0.66 -13.70 -11.21
N PHE A 78 1.96 -13.77 -11.49
CA PHE A 78 2.62 -14.95 -12.08
C PHE A 78 3.53 -15.67 -11.08
N ALA A 79 3.44 -15.33 -9.79
CA ALA A 79 4.23 -15.96 -8.74
C ALA A 79 4.07 -17.50 -8.74
N GLY A 80 5.19 -18.21 -8.72
CA GLY A 80 5.24 -19.67 -8.71
C GLY A 80 4.53 -20.32 -7.51
N SER A 81 4.22 -21.62 -7.61
CA SER A 81 3.40 -22.36 -6.62
C SER A 81 4.02 -22.51 -5.22
N ARG A 82 5.27 -22.08 -5.03
CA ARG A 82 5.99 -22.18 -3.75
C ARG A 82 5.69 -21.04 -2.78
N LEU A 83 5.07 -19.96 -3.27
CA LEU A 83 4.68 -18.82 -2.44
C LEU A 83 3.32 -19.08 -1.77
N LYS A 84 3.17 -18.67 -0.49
CA LYS A 84 1.86 -18.77 0.17
C LYS A 84 0.86 -17.81 -0.48
N PHE A 85 -0.40 -18.22 -0.61
CA PHE A 85 -1.45 -17.40 -1.21
C PHE A 85 -1.58 -16.01 -0.55
N LEU A 86 -1.60 -15.94 0.79
CA LEU A 86 -1.66 -14.67 1.52
C LEU A 86 -0.46 -13.75 1.25
N GLN A 87 0.75 -14.32 1.11
CA GLN A 87 1.94 -13.54 0.76
C GLN A 87 1.80 -12.97 -0.66
N ARG A 88 1.24 -13.75 -1.59
CA ARG A 88 0.99 -13.31 -2.97
C ARG A 88 0.03 -12.12 -3.01
N VAL A 89 -1.06 -12.19 -2.22
CA VAL A 89 -2.01 -11.07 -2.08
C VAL A 89 -1.33 -9.84 -1.48
N ALA A 90 -0.48 -10.00 -0.47
CA ALA A 90 0.25 -8.88 0.13
C ALA A 90 1.19 -8.19 -0.89
N TYR A 91 1.94 -8.95 -1.68
CA TYR A 91 2.79 -8.40 -2.75
C TYR A 91 1.99 -7.71 -3.85
N LEU A 92 0.84 -8.29 -4.22
CA LEU A 92 -0.07 -7.69 -5.18
C LEU A 92 -0.65 -6.37 -4.66
N ASN A 93 -0.98 -6.28 -3.37
CA ASN A 93 -1.46 -5.05 -2.76
C ASN A 93 -0.43 -3.91 -2.86
N VAL A 94 0.86 -4.21 -2.68
CA VAL A 94 1.95 -3.22 -2.84
C VAL A 94 2.05 -2.70 -4.27
N GLY A 95 1.81 -3.56 -5.28
CA GLY A 95 1.82 -3.16 -6.69
C GLY A 95 0.56 -2.38 -7.11
N ILE A 96 -0.60 -2.71 -6.53
CA ILE A 96 -1.87 -2.03 -6.83
C ILE A 96 -2.03 -0.71 -6.07
N TYR A 97 -1.31 -0.54 -4.96
CA TYR A 97 -1.40 0.65 -4.10
C TYR A 97 -1.37 2.00 -4.85
N PRO A 98 -0.49 2.25 -5.85
CA PRO A 98 -0.53 3.52 -6.58
C PRO A 98 -1.80 3.72 -7.42
N PHE A 99 -2.44 2.64 -7.88
CA PHE A 99 -3.66 2.74 -8.69
C PHE A 99 -4.89 3.13 -7.88
N THR A 100 -4.90 2.88 -6.56
CA THR A 100 -6.00 3.33 -5.69
C THR A 100 -6.08 4.85 -5.64
N SER A 101 -4.95 5.56 -5.82
CA SER A 101 -4.92 7.03 -5.88
C SER A 101 -5.79 7.60 -7.00
N LEU A 102 -5.89 6.94 -8.16
CA LEU A 102 -6.75 7.37 -9.26
C LEU A 102 -8.22 7.32 -8.86
N PHE A 103 -8.64 6.24 -8.21
CA PHE A 103 -10.01 6.09 -7.71
C PHE A 103 -10.31 7.08 -6.58
N LEU A 104 -9.33 7.34 -5.73
CA LEU A 104 -9.44 8.30 -4.64
C LEU A 104 -9.61 9.73 -5.16
N LEU A 105 -8.81 10.14 -6.16
CA LEU A 105 -8.98 11.43 -6.83
C LEU A 105 -10.39 11.57 -7.42
N LEU A 106 -10.85 10.58 -8.19
CA LEU A 106 -12.20 10.58 -8.75
C LEU A 106 -13.27 10.70 -7.65
N TYR A 107 -13.09 9.98 -6.54
CA TYR A 107 -13.99 10.06 -5.39
C TYR A 107 -13.99 11.44 -4.72
N CYS A 108 -12.83 12.08 -4.57
CA CYS A 108 -12.72 13.44 -4.03
C CYS A 108 -13.35 14.50 -4.94
N PHE A 109 -13.29 14.33 -6.27
CA PHE A 109 -13.91 15.25 -7.22
C PHE A 109 -15.43 15.07 -7.37
N LEU A 110 -15.94 13.89 -7.04
CA LEU A 110 -17.34 13.52 -7.22
C LEU A 110 -18.33 14.41 -6.43
N PRO A 111 -18.07 14.77 -5.15
CA PRO A 111 -18.87 15.77 -4.44
C PRO A 111 -18.86 17.15 -5.11
N ALA A 112 -17.70 17.63 -5.57
CA ALA A 112 -17.60 18.92 -6.23
C ALA A 112 -18.40 18.94 -7.54
N LEU A 113 -18.30 17.88 -8.35
CA LEU A 113 -19.09 17.73 -9.57
C LEU A 113 -20.59 17.66 -9.30
N SER A 114 -21.01 16.95 -8.26
CA SER A 114 -22.43 16.88 -7.86
C SER A 114 -22.99 18.24 -7.47
N LEU A 115 -22.19 19.06 -6.76
CA LEU A 115 -22.55 20.44 -6.39
C LEU A 115 -22.67 21.36 -7.61
N PHE A 116 -21.70 21.32 -8.54
CA PHE A 116 -21.74 22.16 -9.75
C PHE A 116 -22.84 21.74 -10.74
N ALA A 117 -23.06 20.44 -10.91
CA ALA A 117 -24.08 19.92 -11.83
C ALA A 117 -25.50 19.96 -11.22
N ASN A 118 -25.62 20.28 -9.93
CA ASN A 118 -26.87 20.28 -9.15
C ASN A 118 -27.67 18.96 -9.29
N LYS A 119 -26.95 17.86 -9.60
CA LYS A 119 -27.47 16.50 -9.72
C LYS A 119 -26.92 15.70 -8.56
N PHE A 120 -27.80 15.39 -7.61
CA PHE A 120 -27.46 14.50 -6.51
C PHE A 120 -27.37 13.06 -7.02
N ILE A 121 -26.29 12.37 -6.63
CA ILE A 121 -26.04 10.98 -7.02
C ILE A 121 -27.00 10.03 -6.30
N VAL A 122 -27.51 10.45 -5.13
CA VAL A 122 -28.52 9.73 -4.36
C VAL A 122 -29.87 10.41 -4.59
N ASN A 123 -30.74 9.75 -5.36
CA ASN A 123 -32.07 10.26 -5.71
C ASN A 123 -33.06 10.23 -4.53
N SER A 124 -32.90 9.32 -3.57
CA SER A 124 -33.77 9.21 -2.40
C SER A 124 -33.01 8.70 -1.18
N LEU A 125 -33.15 9.44 -0.07
CA LEU A 125 -32.68 9.01 1.24
C LEU A 125 -33.75 8.11 1.87
N ASP A 126 -33.73 6.84 1.51
CA ASP A 126 -34.60 5.85 2.15
C ASP A 126 -34.08 5.50 3.56
N VAL A 127 -34.99 5.12 4.46
CA VAL A 127 -34.62 4.69 5.83
C VAL A 127 -33.68 3.49 5.79
N ASN A 128 -33.88 2.59 4.82
CA ASN A 128 -32.99 1.45 4.58
C ASN A 128 -31.58 1.89 4.17
N PHE A 129 -31.45 2.92 3.33
CA PHE A 129 -30.15 3.43 2.93
C PHE A 129 -29.40 4.04 4.11
N LEU A 130 -30.10 4.82 4.95
CA LEU A 130 -29.53 5.42 6.15
C LEU A 130 -29.11 4.37 7.18
N THR A 131 -29.89 3.30 7.37
CA THR A 131 -29.51 2.21 8.28
C THR A 131 -28.31 1.43 7.78
N TYR A 132 -28.22 1.12 6.48
CA TYR A 132 -27.01 0.51 5.92
C TYR A 132 -25.77 1.40 6.07
N LEU A 133 -25.91 2.71 5.79
CA LEU A 133 -24.82 3.66 5.95
C LEU A 133 -24.34 3.73 7.40
N LEU A 134 -25.27 3.77 8.36
CA LEU A 134 -24.97 3.75 9.79
C LEU A 134 -24.25 2.46 10.20
N ILE A 135 -24.75 1.30 9.77
CA ILE A 135 -24.14 0.00 10.08
C ILE A 135 -22.69 -0.04 9.57
N ILE A 136 -22.46 0.39 8.33
CA ILE A 136 -21.11 0.41 7.73
C ILE A 136 -20.19 1.38 8.48
N THR A 137 -20.65 2.58 8.85
CA THR A 137 -19.81 3.52 9.61
C THR A 137 -19.49 2.99 11.01
N VAL A 138 -20.45 2.38 11.69
CA VAL A 138 -20.23 1.79 13.02
C VAL A 138 -19.28 0.60 12.95
N THR A 139 -19.40 -0.28 11.95
CA THR A 139 -18.50 -1.44 11.83
C THR A 139 -17.07 -1.02 11.50
N ILE A 140 -16.87 -0.06 10.61
CA ILE A 140 -15.53 0.47 10.26
C ILE A 140 -14.87 1.12 11.48
N THR A 141 -15.61 1.96 12.22
CA THR A 141 -15.07 2.63 13.41
C THR A 141 -14.72 1.64 14.53
N LEU A 142 -15.56 0.62 14.76
CA LEU A 142 -15.26 -0.43 15.74
C LEU A 142 -14.02 -1.26 15.36
N LEU A 143 -13.87 -1.60 14.07
CA LEU A 143 -12.70 -2.31 13.57
C LEU A 143 -11.42 -1.47 13.77
N ALA A 144 -11.46 -0.19 13.42
CA ALA A 144 -10.33 0.72 13.63
C ALA A 144 -9.93 0.82 15.11
N VAL A 145 -10.91 0.99 16.01
CA VAL A 145 -10.64 1.04 17.46
C VAL A 145 -10.04 -0.28 17.98
N LEU A 146 -10.53 -1.42 17.49
CA LEU A 146 -9.99 -2.73 17.86
C LEU A 146 -8.54 -2.89 17.39
N GLU A 147 -8.23 -2.46 16.17
CA GLU A 147 -6.88 -2.50 15.60
C GLU A 147 -5.91 -1.58 16.35
N ILE A 148 -6.33 -0.36 16.67
CA ILE A 148 -5.53 0.59 17.47
C ILE A 148 -5.26 0.00 18.86
N LYS A 149 -6.27 -0.57 19.50
CA LYS A 149 -6.13 -1.19 20.84
C LYS A 149 -5.21 -2.41 20.82
N TRP A 150 -5.26 -3.21 19.76
CA TRP A 150 -4.38 -4.38 19.61
C TRP A 150 -2.93 -3.96 19.32
N SER A 151 -2.74 -2.97 18.45
CA SER A 151 -1.42 -2.50 18.02
C SER A 151 -0.72 -1.63 19.07
N GLY A 152 -1.46 -1.05 20.02
CA GLY A 152 -0.92 -0.17 21.06
C GLY A 152 -0.46 1.19 20.53
N ILE A 153 -0.93 1.59 19.35
CA ILE A 153 -0.60 2.85 18.69
C ILE A 153 -1.50 3.97 19.24
N ALA A 154 -1.00 5.21 19.28
CA ALA A 154 -1.82 6.35 19.65
C ALA A 154 -2.84 6.68 18.55
N LEU A 155 -4.06 7.08 18.92
CA LEU A 155 -5.11 7.40 17.95
C LEU A 155 -4.72 8.59 17.04
N GLU A 156 -3.96 9.54 17.58
CA GLU A 156 -3.44 10.68 16.82
C GLU A 156 -2.44 10.24 15.72
N GLU A 157 -1.57 9.28 16.02
CA GLU A 157 -0.61 8.74 15.05
C GLU A 157 -1.32 7.99 13.93
N TRP A 158 -2.33 7.18 14.28
CA TRP A 158 -3.14 6.47 13.29
C TRP A 158 -3.88 7.47 12.37
N TRP A 159 -4.53 8.47 12.95
CA TRP A 159 -5.26 9.48 12.19
C TRP A 159 -4.33 10.33 11.30
N SER A 160 -3.17 10.73 11.81
CA SER A 160 -2.18 11.47 11.02
C SER A 160 -1.64 10.63 9.85
N ASN A 161 -1.53 9.32 10.01
CA ASN A 161 -1.11 8.42 8.94
C ASN A 161 -2.17 8.29 7.85
N GLU A 162 -3.45 8.16 8.22
CA GLU A 162 -4.56 8.15 7.27
C GLU A 162 -4.65 9.46 6.48
N GLN A 163 -4.45 10.61 7.15
CA GLN A 163 -4.40 11.90 6.46
C GLN A 163 -3.21 12.05 5.51
N PHE A 164 -2.06 11.46 5.85
CA PHE A 164 -0.89 11.46 4.98
C PHE A 164 -1.04 10.49 3.79
N TRP A 165 -1.90 9.47 3.94
CA TRP A 165 -2.19 8.50 2.90
C TRP A 165 -3.09 9.07 1.79
N VAL A 166 -4.06 9.92 2.16
CA VAL A 166 -4.98 10.66 1.26
C VAL A 166 -4.24 11.78 0.52
#